data_AF-A0AAW1TLS3-F1
#
_entry.id   AF-A0AAW1TLS3-F1
#
_cell.length_a   1.000
_cell.length_b   1.000
_cell.length_c   1.000
_cell.angle_alpha   90.00
_cell.angle_beta   90.00
_cell.angle_gamma   90.00
#
_symmetry.space_group_name_H-M   'P 1'
#
loop_
_entity.id
_entity.type
_entity.pdbx_description
1 polymer ?
#
loop_
_entity_poly.entity_id
_entity_poly.type
_entity_poly.pdbx_seq_one_letter_code
_entity_poly.pdbx_strand_id
1 'polypeptide(L)'
;MPVIIVNFFSWLVYEDYDPYGQLAWLVDVLSKAEKNGEYVHILYHFPTGINACLGTWSREYARIISRFSETVTGQFSGHTHYDQFFLFYDEANSSKVVNVGFNGASLSPLSGNNPSYKIYDINGANFGILDVEEWSFSLDEANKDPEKESLDWYKLYSFIEAYGVKSMEPESIGKFVKRLARNRPLLEKYNKYKHRMGKAARDVCDDECNKDNLCLIVKSHLADEEPCKEIINIYDGYHNL
;
A
#
# COMPACT_ATOMS: atom_id res chain seq x y z
N MET A 1 17.70 10.89 9.23
CA MET A 1 16.53 10.01 9.12
C MET A 1 17.00 8.57 9.11
N PRO A 2 16.70 7.77 10.14
CA PRO A 2 16.92 6.33 10.09
C PRO A 2 15.94 5.65 9.12
N VAL A 3 16.45 4.69 8.36
CA VAL A 3 15.66 3.77 7.52
C VAL A 3 15.64 2.42 8.24
N ILE A 4 14.46 1.97 8.65
CA ILE A 4 14.28 0.71 9.38
C ILE A 4 13.88 -0.37 8.39
N ILE A 5 14.64 -1.48 8.37
CA ILE A 5 14.30 -2.65 7.56
C ILE A 5 13.69 -3.72 8.48
N VAL A 6 12.44 -4.09 8.23
CA VAL A 6 11.73 -5.17 8.93
C VAL A 6 11.68 -6.38 8.01
N ASN A 7 12.39 -7.44 8.38
CA ASN A 7 12.40 -8.71 7.66
C ASN A 7 11.27 -9.62 8.16
N PHE A 8 10.36 -9.99 7.27
CA PHE A 8 9.33 -10.99 7.56
C PHE A 8 9.88 -12.40 7.32
N PHE A 9 9.77 -13.28 8.32
CA PHE A 9 10.27 -14.66 8.24
C PHE A 9 9.10 -15.66 8.17
N SER A 10 9.13 -16.56 7.18
CA SER A 10 8.13 -17.63 6.99
C SER A 10 8.00 -18.62 8.17
N TRP A 11 8.89 -18.54 9.17
CA TRP A 11 8.85 -19.34 10.40
C TRP A 11 7.72 -18.97 11.37
N LEU A 12 7.07 -17.82 11.15
CA LEU A 12 5.91 -17.38 11.94
C LEU A 12 4.80 -18.45 12.01
N VAL A 13 4.64 -19.32 11.01
CA VAL A 13 3.62 -20.39 11.02
C VAL A 13 3.81 -21.42 12.16
N TYR A 14 5.00 -21.53 12.75
CA TYR A 14 5.32 -22.54 13.77
C TYR A 14 5.20 -22.04 15.22
N GLU A 15 5.46 -20.75 15.47
CA GLU A 15 5.39 -20.14 16.80
C GLU A 15 4.75 -18.74 16.68
N ASP A 16 3.70 -18.48 17.45
CA ASP A 16 2.89 -17.26 17.41
C ASP A 16 3.41 -16.13 18.31
N TYR A 17 4.61 -16.29 18.88
CA TYR A 17 5.33 -15.23 19.59
C TYR A 17 6.17 -14.37 18.62
N ASP A 18 6.54 -13.16 19.03
CA ASP A 18 7.39 -12.22 18.28
C ASP A 18 8.76 -12.85 17.95
N PRO A 19 8.97 -13.42 16.74
CA PRO A 19 10.15 -14.20 16.46
C PRO A 19 11.36 -13.28 16.46
N TYR A 20 12.41 -13.69 17.18
CA TYR A 20 13.63 -12.90 17.37
C TYR A 20 13.41 -11.53 18.03
N GLY A 21 12.24 -11.26 18.63
CA GLY A 21 11.94 -9.99 19.29
C GLY A 21 11.89 -8.79 18.34
N GLN A 22 11.47 -9.00 17.08
CA GLN A 22 11.52 -7.97 16.06
C GLN A 22 10.54 -6.81 16.33
N LEU A 23 9.32 -7.09 16.77
CA LEU A 23 8.36 -6.05 17.13
C LEU A 23 8.79 -5.32 18.40
N ALA A 24 9.33 -6.04 19.39
CA ALA A 24 9.90 -5.42 20.58
C ALA A 24 11.06 -4.47 20.23
N TRP A 25 11.99 -4.91 19.38
CA TRP A 25 13.07 -4.07 18.86
C TRP A 25 12.54 -2.85 18.10
N LEU A 26 11.51 -3.02 17.26
CA LEU A 26 10.90 -1.92 16.52
C LEU A 26 10.34 -0.86 17.47
N VAL A 27 9.63 -1.27 18.53
CA VAL A 27 9.13 -0.35 19.56
C VAL A 27 10.27 0.43 20.22
N ASP A 28 11.37 -0.24 20.56
CA ASP A 28 12.53 0.42 21.18
C ASP A 28 13.16 1.46 20.25
N VAL A 29 13.27 1.17 18.96
CA VAL A 29 13.82 2.11 17.97
C VAL A 29 12.87 3.29 17.77
N LEU A 30 11.58 3.05 17.59
CA LEU A 30 10.58 4.12 17.41
C LEU A 30 10.46 5.00 18.64
N SER A 31 10.53 4.43 19.85
CA SER A 31 10.54 5.19 21.11
C SER A 31 11.76 6.11 21.22
N LYS A 32 12.94 5.66 20.76
CA LYS A 32 14.15 6.49 20.71
C LYS A 32 14.02 7.61 19.67
N ALA A 33 13.51 7.29 18.47
CA ALA A 33 13.28 8.27 17.42
C ALA A 33 12.30 9.36 17.88
N GLU A 34 11.17 8.97 18.48
CA GLU A 34 10.18 9.90 19.05
C GLU A 34 10.82 10.82 20.09
N LYS A 35 11.59 10.27 21.03
CA LYS A 35 12.30 11.06 22.06
C LYS A 35 13.29 12.05 21.47
N ASN A 36 13.90 11.71 20.32
CA ASN A 36 14.87 12.54 19.62
C ASN A 36 14.22 13.52 18.63
N GLY A 37 12.90 13.48 18.45
CA GLY A 37 12.20 14.28 17.43
C GLY A 37 12.56 13.87 15.99
N GLU A 38 12.90 12.59 15.78
CA GLU A 38 13.25 12.03 14.48
C GLU A 38 12.03 11.46 13.77
N TYR A 39 12.03 11.57 12.44
CA TYR A 39 11.07 10.88 11.58
C TYR A 39 11.65 9.57 11.08
N VAL A 40 10.79 8.58 10.85
CA VAL A 40 11.17 7.21 10.52
C VAL A 40 10.46 6.74 9.26
N HIS A 41 11.23 6.12 8.37
CA HIS A 41 10.72 5.32 7.26
C HIS A 41 10.92 3.84 7.54
N ILE A 42 9.88 3.03 7.30
CA ILE A 42 9.91 1.58 7.47
C ILE A 42 9.85 0.90 6.10
N LEU A 43 10.81 0.02 5.83
CA LEU A 43 10.88 -0.83 4.65
C LEU A 43 10.69 -2.28 5.07
N TYR A 44 9.81 -3.00 4.40
CA TYR A 44 9.47 -4.37 4.78
C TYR A 44 8.93 -5.14 3.58
N HIS A 45 9.26 -6.43 3.42
CA HIS A 45 8.91 -7.10 2.17
C HIS A 45 7.42 -7.44 2.07
N PHE A 46 6.82 -7.99 3.13
CA PHE A 46 5.44 -8.47 3.16
C PHE A 46 4.49 -7.42 3.77
N PRO A 47 3.50 -6.89 3.02
CA PRO A 47 2.50 -6.02 3.61
C PRO A 47 1.66 -6.74 4.67
N THR A 48 1.18 -6.03 5.69
CA THR A 48 0.47 -6.62 6.84
C THR A 48 -1.01 -6.87 6.62
N GLY A 49 -1.60 -6.21 5.60
CA GLY A 49 -3.02 -6.29 5.24
C GLY A 49 -3.41 -7.46 4.36
N ILE A 50 -2.50 -8.40 4.08
CA ILE A 50 -2.73 -9.55 3.19
C ILE A 50 -2.70 -10.87 3.96
N ASN A 51 -3.36 -11.90 3.40
CA ASN A 51 -3.43 -13.27 3.93
C ASN A 51 -2.08 -14.02 4.02
N ALA A 52 -0.96 -13.33 3.83
CA ALA A 52 0.40 -13.87 3.97
C ALA A 52 1.03 -13.57 5.34
N CYS A 53 0.45 -12.65 6.12
CA CYS A 53 0.93 -12.33 7.47
C CYS A 53 0.15 -13.10 8.54
N LEU A 54 0.81 -13.51 9.64
CA LEU A 54 0.09 -14.00 10.81
C LEU A 54 -0.85 -12.91 11.36
N GLY A 55 -2.07 -13.30 11.71
CA GLY A 55 -3.07 -12.39 12.27
C GLY A 55 -2.60 -11.68 13.54
N THR A 56 -1.88 -12.37 14.43
CA THR A 56 -1.32 -11.76 15.66
C THR A 56 -0.23 -10.75 15.34
N TRP A 57 0.74 -11.09 14.50
CA TRP A 57 1.86 -10.20 14.17
C TRP A 57 1.39 -8.93 13.46
N SER A 58 0.50 -9.08 12.46
CA SER A 58 -0.07 -7.94 11.71
C SER A 58 -0.89 -7.00 12.60
N ARG A 59 -1.64 -7.56 13.55
CA ARG A 59 -2.37 -6.77 14.56
C ARG A 59 -1.43 -5.98 15.45
N GLU A 60 -0.41 -6.62 16.03
CA GLU A 60 0.52 -5.90 16.91
C GLU A 60 1.36 -4.86 16.15
N TYR A 61 1.77 -5.15 14.91
CA TYR A 61 2.39 -4.16 14.03
C TYR A 61 1.48 -2.96 13.79
N ALA A 62 0.20 -3.18 13.47
CA ALA A 62 -0.76 -2.09 13.25
C ALA A 62 -0.93 -1.21 14.51
N ARG A 63 -0.92 -1.79 15.71
CA ARG A 63 -0.96 -1.04 16.99
C ARG A 63 0.30 -0.21 17.20
N ILE A 64 1.47 -0.76 16.89
CA ILE A 64 2.75 -0.01 16.94
C ILE A 64 2.69 1.18 15.99
N ILE A 65 2.26 0.99 14.74
CA ILE A 65 2.10 2.08 13.77
C ILE A 65 1.09 3.12 14.26
N SER A 66 0.00 2.69 14.88
CA SER A 66 -0.98 3.60 15.46
C SER A 66 -0.36 4.50 16.55
N ARG A 67 0.38 3.88 17.49
CA ARG A 67 1.07 4.58 18.60
C ARG A 67 2.16 5.55 18.11
N PHE A 68 2.90 5.20 17.07
CA PHE A 68 4.01 5.99 16.55
C PHE A 68 3.68 6.70 15.23
N SER A 69 2.40 6.97 14.97
CA SER A 69 1.92 7.54 13.70
C SER A 69 2.51 8.91 13.36
N GLU A 70 2.86 9.72 14.36
CA GLU A 70 3.55 11.02 14.18
C GLU A 70 5.06 10.86 13.92
N THR A 71 5.65 9.72 14.32
CA THR A 71 7.08 9.41 14.14
C THR A 71 7.33 8.69 12.81
N VAL A 72 6.44 7.77 12.43
CA VAL A 72 6.55 7.00 11.18
C VAL A 72 5.92 7.77 10.03
N THR A 73 6.72 8.36 9.15
CA THR A 73 6.25 9.22 8.07
C THR A 73 6.24 8.57 6.69
N GLY A 74 6.68 7.31 6.61
CA GLY A 74 6.67 6.52 5.38
C GLY A 74 6.78 5.03 5.65
N GLN A 75 6.00 4.25 4.90
CA GLN A 75 5.98 2.79 4.96
C GLN A 75 6.02 2.23 3.53
N PHE A 76 7.01 1.40 3.23
CA PHE A 76 7.29 0.91 1.88
C PHE A 76 7.45 -0.60 1.87
N SER A 77 6.65 -1.27 1.04
CA SER A 77 6.56 -2.72 0.95
C SER A 77 6.57 -3.25 -0.46
N GLY A 78 6.52 -4.57 -0.63
CA GLY A 78 6.48 -5.25 -1.92
C GLY A 78 5.78 -6.60 -1.83
N HIS A 79 6.41 -7.65 -2.34
CA HIS A 79 5.90 -9.03 -2.30
C HIS A 79 4.67 -9.31 -3.18
N THR A 80 3.62 -8.48 -3.17
CA THR A 80 2.37 -8.77 -3.88
C THR A 80 2.49 -8.68 -5.39
N HIS A 81 3.52 -7.99 -5.89
CA HIS A 81 3.71 -7.67 -7.31
C HIS A 81 2.54 -6.85 -7.92
N TYR A 82 1.75 -6.16 -7.11
CA TYR A 82 0.70 -5.25 -7.57
C TYR A 82 0.96 -3.84 -7.06
N ASP A 83 0.54 -2.83 -7.80
CA ASP A 83 0.53 -1.47 -7.28
C ASP A 83 -0.64 -1.31 -6.31
N GLN A 84 -0.33 -1.22 -5.01
CA GLN A 84 -1.30 -1.22 -3.92
C GLN A 84 -0.84 -0.28 -2.80
N PHE A 85 -1.77 0.07 -1.93
CA PHE A 85 -1.48 0.75 -0.68
C PHE A 85 -2.47 0.29 0.39
N PHE A 86 -2.08 0.44 1.65
CA PHE A 86 -2.79 -0.08 2.82
C PHE A 86 -2.97 1.03 3.85
N LEU A 87 -4.19 1.20 4.35
CA LEU A 87 -4.51 2.17 5.39
C LEU A 87 -4.27 1.59 6.78
N PHE A 88 -3.71 2.41 7.67
CA PHE A 88 -3.57 2.12 9.09
C PHE A 88 -4.41 3.11 9.90
N TYR A 89 -5.00 2.62 10.98
CA TYR A 89 -6.03 3.35 11.73
C TYR A 89 -5.60 3.63 13.18
N ASP A 90 -6.23 4.65 13.75
CA ASP A 90 -6.11 4.98 15.17
C ASP A 90 -6.74 3.85 16.01
N GLU A 91 -6.02 3.33 17.00
CA GLU A 91 -6.52 2.22 17.85
C GLU A 91 -7.76 2.63 18.66
N ALA A 92 -7.86 3.92 19.04
CA ALA A 92 -9.02 4.44 19.76
C ALA A 92 -10.17 4.85 18.82
N ASN A 93 -9.90 5.02 17.53
CA ASN A 93 -10.88 5.40 16.53
C ASN A 93 -10.58 4.75 15.17
N SER A 94 -11.16 3.57 14.94
CA SER A 94 -10.97 2.76 13.73
C SER A 94 -11.45 3.44 12.43
N SER A 95 -12.15 4.58 12.49
CA SER A 95 -12.52 5.36 11.31
C SER A 95 -11.48 6.43 10.93
N LYS A 96 -10.49 6.69 11.79
CA LYS A 96 -9.45 7.70 11.57
C LYS A 96 -8.20 7.03 11.00
N VAL A 97 -7.87 7.34 9.75
CA VAL A 97 -6.62 6.92 9.12
C VAL A 97 -5.46 7.74 9.69
N VAL A 98 -4.41 7.07 10.17
CA VAL A 98 -3.24 7.69 10.81
C VAL A 98 -1.93 7.41 10.06
N ASN A 99 -1.91 6.40 9.18
CA ASN A 99 -0.75 6.11 8.36
C ASN A 99 -1.13 5.37 7.07
N VAL A 100 -0.22 5.34 6.09
CA VAL A 100 -0.43 4.66 4.81
C VAL A 100 0.85 3.93 4.41
N GLY A 101 0.73 2.64 4.12
CA GLY A 101 1.81 1.82 3.57
C GLY A 101 1.66 1.62 2.08
N PHE A 102 2.73 1.88 1.32
CA PHE A 102 2.73 1.71 -0.14
C PHE A 102 3.42 0.41 -0.54
N ASN A 103 2.88 -0.24 -1.56
CA ASN A 103 3.42 -1.46 -2.15
C ASN A 103 4.06 -1.16 -3.50
N GLY A 104 5.38 -1.38 -3.61
CA GLY A 104 6.24 -0.97 -4.72
C GLY A 104 6.08 -1.71 -6.04
N ALA A 105 4.97 -2.42 -6.26
CA ALA A 105 4.74 -3.26 -7.44
C ALA A 105 5.91 -4.24 -7.71
N SER A 106 6.31 -4.45 -8.97
CA SER A 106 7.41 -5.37 -9.30
C SER A 106 7.98 -5.13 -10.71
N LEU A 107 9.30 -5.36 -10.87
CA LEU A 107 9.90 -5.53 -12.19
C LEU A 107 9.49 -6.84 -12.87
N SER A 108 9.12 -7.85 -12.08
CA SER A 108 8.70 -9.15 -12.62
C SER A 108 7.35 -9.06 -13.35
N PRO A 109 7.22 -9.68 -14.53
CA PRO A 109 5.95 -9.75 -15.25
C PRO A 109 5.12 -11.01 -14.99
N LEU A 110 5.56 -11.86 -14.06
CA LEU A 110 4.95 -13.18 -13.81
C LEU A 110 3.43 -13.15 -13.59
N SER A 111 2.88 -12.05 -13.05
CA SER A 111 1.44 -11.89 -12.80
C SER A 111 0.67 -11.22 -13.96
N GLY A 112 1.24 -11.18 -15.16
CA GLY A 112 0.64 -10.52 -16.33
C GLY A 112 0.65 -8.99 -16.25
N ASN A 113 1.49 -8.43 -15.38
CA ASN A 113 1.66 -6.99 -15.20
C ASN A 113 2.89 -6.49 -15.96
N ASN A 114 2.89 -5.26 -16.44
CA ASN A 114 4.09 -4.65 -17.05
C ASN A 114 5.15 -4.33 -15.99
N PRO A 115 6.45 -4.59 -16.20
CA PRO A 115 7.52 -4.24 -15.27
C PRO A 115 7.47 -2.77 -14.88
N SER A 116 7.66 -2.47 -13.59
CA SER A 116 7.53 -1.11 -13.09
C SER A 116 8.42 -0.81 -11.89
N TYR A 117 8.63 0.49 -11.62
CA TYR A 117 9.29 1.00 -10.41
C TYR A 117 8.60 2.27 -9.92
N LYS A 118 8.76 2.58 -8.63
CA LYS A 118 8.21 3.80 -8.01
C LYS A 118 9.29 4.82 -7.69
N ILE A 119 8.94 6.10 -7.83
CA ILE A 119 9.67 7.24 -7.30
C ILE A 119 8.78 7.89 -6.24
N TYR A 120 9.35 8.14 -5.06
CA TYR A 120 8.67 8.81 -3.95
C TYR A 120 9.28 10.19 -3.76
N ASP A 121 8.47 11.22 -3.90
CA ASP A 121 8.88 12.59 -3.56
C ASP A 121 8.71 12.77 -2.06
N ILE A 122 9.77 13.16 -1.36
CA ILE A 122 9.80 13.25 0.10
C ILE A 122 10.02 14.69 0.54
N ASN A 123 9.27 15.13 1.54
CA ASN A 123 9.43 16.45 2.16
C ASN A 123 10.75 16.52 2.96
N GLY A 124 11.62 17.46 2.62
CA GLY A 124 12.92 17.60 3.30
C GLY A 124 12.84 18.02 4.78
N ALA A 125 11.70 18.52 5.26
CA ALA A 125 11.54 18.98 6.64
C ALA A 125 10.99 17.89 7.58
N ASN A 126 9.93 17.19 7.16
CA ASN A 126 9.26 16.19 7.99
C ASN A 126 9.34 14.75 7.43
N PHE A 127 10.02 14.57 6.29
CA PHE A 127 10.15 13.30 5.60
C PHE A 127 8.82 12.61 5.24
N GLY A 128 7.70 13.34 5.27
CA GLY A 128 6.44 12.84 4.73
C GLY A 128 6.51 12.66 3.21
N ILE A 129 5.75 11.70 2.70
CA ILE A 129 5.59 11.51 1.25
C ILE A 129 4.78 12.69 0.69
N LEU A 130 5.25 13.30 -0.39
CA LEU A 130 4.61 14.41 -1.10
C LEU A 130 3.83 13.92 -2.32
N ASP A 131 4.39 12.97 -3.07
CA ASP A 131 3.74 12.29 -4.19
C ASP A 131 4.40 10.94 -4.46
N VAL A 132 3.72 10.10 -5.24
CA VAL A 132 4.24 8.80 -5.70
C VAL A 132 4.07 8.71 -7.20
N GLU A 133 5.18 8.55 -7.91
CA GLU A 133 5.17 8.27 -9.34
C GLU A 133 5.40 6.78 -9.59
N GLU A 134 4.61 6.18 -10.47
CA GLU A 134 4.90 4.85 -11.02
C GLU A 134 5.42 5.02 -12.45
N TRP A 135 6.52 4.36 -12.75
CA TRP A 135 7.11 4.28 -14.08
C TRP A 135 7.06 2.85 -14.57
N SER A 136 6.71 2.65 -15.83
CA SER A 136 6.49 1.35 -16.42
C SER A 136 6.96 1.34 -17.87
N PHE A 137 7.14 0.16 -18.46
CA PHE A 137 7.23 0.00 -19.90
C PHE A 137 6.31 -1.13 -20.35
N SER A 138 5.75 -1.01 -21.56
CA SER A 138 4.87 -2.04 -22.09
C SER A 138 5.68 -3.23 -22.59
N LEU A 139 5.47 -4.41 -21.99
CA LEU A 139 6.10 -5.64 -22.49
C LEU A 139 5.64 -6.00 -23.89
N ASP A 140 4.35 -5.78 -24.18
CA ASP A 140 3.81 -6.08 -25.51
C ASP A 140 4.43 -5.18 -26.59
N GLU A 141 4.74 -3.93 -26.27
CA GLU A 141 5.44 -3.04 -27.21
C GLU A 141 6.93 -3.41 -27.31
N ALA A 142 7.60 -3.66 -26.18
CA ALA A 142 9.01 -4.06 -26.17
C ALA A 142 9.26 -5.35 -26.95
N ASN A 143 8.33 -6.31 -26.90
CA ASN A 143 8.45 -7.58 -27.61
C ASN A 143 8.21 -7.49 -29.12
N LYS A 144 7.74 -6.35 -29.65
CA LYS A 144 7.58 -6.17 -31.11
C LYS A 144 8.90 -5.97 -31.84
N ASP A 145 9.94 -5.49 -31.14
CA ASP A 145 11.26 -5.25 -31.68
C ASP A 145 12.34 -5.84 -30.75
N PRO A 146 12.60 -7.17 -30.83
CA PRO A 146 13.56 -7.84 -29.96
C PRO A 146 15.02 -7.39 -30.17
N GLU A 147 15.32 -6.71 -31.27
CA GLU A 147 16.66 -6.20 -31.57
C GLU A 147 16.92 -4.83 -30.93
N LYS A 148 15.87 -4.15 -30.46
CA LYS A 148 16.01 -2.88 -29.75
C LYS A 148 16.71 -3.07 -28.40
N GLU A 149 17.89 -2.47 -28.25
CA GLU A 149 18.69 -2.58 -27.02
C GLU A 149 18.13 -1.75 -25.83
N SER A 150 17.17 -0.85 -26.07
CA SER A 150 16.61 0.03 -25.05
C SER A 150 15.12 -0.19 -24.82
N LEU A 151 14.68 0.00 -23.56
CA LEU A 151 13.28 -0.06 -23.17
C LEU A 151 12.72 1.36 -23.04
N ASP A 152 11.54 1.58 -23.62
CA ASP A 152 10.85 2.88 -23.52
C ASP A 152 10.06 2.96 -22.22
N TRP A 153 10.73 3.38 -21.15
CA TRP A 153 10.09 3.68 -19.88
C TRP A 153 9.27 4.96 -19.99
N TYR A 154 8.06 4.94 -19.45
CA TYR A 154 7.17 6.08 -19.36
C TYR A 154 6.60 6.22 -17.96
N LYS A 155 6.31 7.46 -17.56
CA LYS A 155 5.56 7.74 -16.33
C LYS A 155 4.13 7.23 -16.52
N LEU A 156 3.75 6.19 -15.78
CA LEU A 156 2.41 5.63 -15.81
C LEU A 156 1.42 6.59 -15.15
N TYR A 157 1.79 7.11 -13.96
CA TYR A 157 1.02 8.14 -13.27
C TYR A 157 1.83 8.84 -12.15
N SER A 158 1.32 9.99 -11.68
CA SER A 158 1.56 10.56 -10.34
C SER A 158 0.30 10.35 -9.51
N PHE A 159 0.42 9.94 -8.24
CA PHE A 159 -0.73 9.59 -7.41
C PHE A 159 -1.68 10.77 -7.21
N ILE A 160 -1.12 11.95 -6.92
CA ILE A 160 -1.90 13.19 -6.79
C ILE A 160 -2.67 13.49 -8.07
N GLU A 161 -2.00 13.46 -9.23
CA GLU A 161 -2.60 13.78 -10.52
C GLU A 161 -3.66 12.74 -10.92
N ALA A 162 -3.31 11.46 -10.86
CA ALA A 162 -4.18 10.38 -11.33
C ALA A 162 -5.46 10.26 -10.54
N TYR A 163 -5.39 10.43 -9.22
CA TYR A 163 -6.50 10.21 -8.33
C TYR A 163 -7.13 11.51 -7.84
N GLY A 164 -6.59 12.69 -8.18
CA GLY A 164 -7.13 13.99 -7.81
C GLY A 164 -7.17 14.18 -6.30
N VAL A 165 -6.10 13.79 -5.61
CA VAL A 165 -5.97 13.84 -4.15
C VAL A 165 -5.23 15.12 -3.77
N LYS A 166 -5.63 15.79 -2.68
CA LYS A 166 -5.08 17.11 -2.33
C LYS A 166 -3.66 17.05 -1.78
N SER A 167 -3.37 15.98 -1.05
CA SER A 167 -2.07 15.68 -0.44
C SER A 167 -1.99 14.18 -0.13
N MET A 168 -0.78 13.71 0.14
CA MET A 168 -0.53 12.33 0.58
C MET A 168 -0.75 12.12 2.08
N GLU A 169 -1.32 13.11 2.79
CA GLU A 169 -1.65 13.01 4.20
C GLU A 169 -2.69 11.90 4.45
N PRO A 170 -2.61 11.14 5.56
CA PRO A 170 -3.49 10.01 5.85
C PRO A 170 -4.99 10.34 5.74
N GLU A 171 -5.41 11.51 6.23
CA GLU A 171 -6.80 11.96 6.14
C GLU A 171 -7.26 12.18 4.68
N SER A 172 -6.37 12.74 3.86
CA SER A 172 -6.63 12.99 2.43
C SER A 172 -6.74 11.68 1.66
N ILE A 173 -5.87 10.70 1.95
CA ILE A 173 -5.95 9.35 1.37
C ILE A 173 -7.23 8.63 1.83
N GLY A 174 -7.60 8.72 3.12
CA GLY A 174 -8.83 8.12 3.63
C GLY A 174 -10.09 8.66 2.93
N LYS A 175 -10.16 9.97 2.70
CA LYS A 175 -11.24 10.59 1.90
C LYS A 175 -11.22 10.11 0.45
N PHE A 176 -10.03 9.96 -0.14
CA PHE A 176 -9.88 9.40 -1.48
C PHE A 176 -10.44 7.97 -1.56
N VAL A 177 -10.13 7.08 -0.63
CA VAL A 177 -10.63 5.69 -0.65
C VAL A 177 -12.15 5.64 -0.58
N LYS A 178 -12.78 6.50 0.23
CA LYS A 178 -14.25 6.64 0.24
C LYS A 178 -14.80 7.15 -1.10
N ARG A 179 -14.10 8.06 -1.78
CA ARG A 179 -14.46 8.53 -3.14
C ARG A 179 -14.26 7.42 -4.18
N LEU A 180 -13.19 6.63 -4.05
CA LEU A 180 -12.87 5.50 -4.92
C LEU A 180 -13.99 4.47 -4.91
N ALA A 181 -14.51 4.10 -3.73
CA ALA A 181 -15.62 3.17 -3.59
C ALA A 181 -16.92 3.65 -4.27
N ARG A 182 -17.14 4.97 -4.36
CA ARG A 182 -18.37 5.57 -4.93
C ARG A 182 -18.29 5.82 -6.43
N ASN A 183 -17.09 5.77 -7.02
CA ASN A 183 -16.86 6.20 -8.40
C ASN A 183 -16.28 5.05 -9.22
N ARG A 184 -17.15 4.36 -9.97
CA ARG A 184 -16.78 3.18 -10.78
C ARG A 184 -15.68 3.49 -11.81
N PRO A 185 -15.76 4.56 -12.63
CA PRO A 185 -14.65 4.92 -13.53
C PRO A 185 -13.30 5.13 -12.82
N LEU A 186 -13.31 5.74 -11.63
CA LEU A 186 -12.09 5.94 -10.84
C LEU A 186 -11.54 4.61 -10.31
N LEU A 187 -12.42 3.69 -9.89
CA LEU A 187 -12.04 2.35 -9.44
C LEU A 187 -11.50 1.49 -10.59
N GLU A 188 -12.12 1.55 -11.77
CA GLU A 188 -11.59 0.91 -12.98
C GLU A 188 -10.20 1.44 -13.36
N LYS A 189 -9.99 2.76 -13.26
CA LYS A 189 -8.68 3.38 -13.45
C LYS A 189 -7.66 2.86 -12.43
N TYR A 190 -8.04 2.79 -11.15
CA TYR A 190 -7.19 2.21 -10.10
C TYR A 190 -6.83 0.75 -10.40
N ASN A 191 -7.80 -0.09 -10.77
CA ASN A 191 -7.57 -1.50 -11.09
C ASN A 191 -6.62 -1.65 -12.29
N LYS A 192 -6.74 -0.80 -13.32
CA LYS A 192 -5.80 -0.84 -14.46
C LYS A 192 -4.37 -0.46 -14.06
N TYR A 193 -4.20 0.54 -13.19
CA TYR A 193 -2.88 0.91 -12.66
C TYR A 193 -2.31 -0.11 -11.68
N LYS A 194 -3.14 -0.77 -10.86
CA LYS A 194 -2.75 -1.92 -10.02
C LYS A 194 -1.97 -2.98 -10.83
N HIS A 195 -2.41 -3.21 -12.06
CA HIS A 195 -1.82 -4.14 -13.03
C HIS A 195 -0.83 -3.48 -14.01
N ARG A 196 -0.45 -2.22 -13.77
CA ARG A 196 0.49 -1.42 -14.57
C ARG A 196 0.18 -1.39 -16.07
N MET A 197 -1.10 -1.41 -16.44
CA MET A 197 -1.57 -1.51 -17.83
C MET A 197 -1.04 -2.76 -18.58
N GLY A 198 -0.66 -3.80 -17.84
CA GLY A 198 -0.25 -5.09 -18.40
C GLY A 198 -1.43 -5.91 -18.92
N LYS A 199 -1.15 -7.15 -19.33
CA LYS A 199 -2.16 -8.10 -19.80
C LYS A 199 -3.30 -8.31 -18.79
N ALA A 200 -2.98 -8.42 -17.50
CA ALA A 200 -3.97 -8.60 -16.43
C ALA A 200 -4.90 -7.38 -16.26
N ALA A 201 -4.49 -6.18 -16.73
CA ALA A 201 -5.33 -4.99 -16.72
C ALA A 201 -6.46 -5.04 -17.76
N ARG A 202 -6.45 -6.01 -18.68
CA ARG A 202 -7.48 -6.18 -19.72
C ARG A 202 -8.70 -6.93 -19.22
N ASP A 203 -8.53 -7.70 -18.14
CA ASP A 203 -9.63 -8.44 -17.53
C ASP A 203 -10.58 -7.46 -16.84
N VAL A 204 -11.88 -7.66 -17.02
CA VAL A 204 -12.90 -6.82 -16.38
C VAL A 204 -13.00 -7.22 -14.92
N CYS A 205 -12.72 -6.28 -14.02
CA CYS A 205 -12.94 -6.46 -12.58
C CYS A 205 -14.44 -6.25 -12.29
N ASP A 206 -15.12 -7.36 -12.02
CA ASP A 206 -16.53 -7.37 -11.62
C ASP A 206 -16.73 -6.81 -10.20
N ASP A 207 -17.97 -6.85 -9.71
CA ASP A 207 -18.31 -6.27 -8.42
C ASP A 207 -17.64 -6.98 -7.24
N GLU A 208 -17.45 -8.30 -7.33
CA GLU A 208 -16.73 -9.07 -6.31
C GLU A 208 -15.25 -8.66 -6.28
N CYS A 209 -14.59 -8.64 -7.44
CA CYS A 209 -13.22 -8.17 -7.59
C CYS A 209 -13.04 -6.71 -7.08
N ASN A 210 -14.00 -5.84 -7.35
CA ASN A 210 -13.97 -4.45 -6.89
C ASN A 210 -14.05 -4.34 -5.36
N LYS A 211 -14.95 -5.12 -4.73
CA LYS A 211 -15.08 -5.18 -3.27
C LYS A 211 -13.82 -5.74 -2.62
N ASP A 212 -13.25 -6.80 -3.18
CA ASP A 212 -12.00 -7.39 -2.69
C ASP A 212 -10.85 -6.37 -2.74
N ASN A 213 -10.71 -5.64 -3.86
CA ASN A 213 -9.69 -4.60 -3.99
C ASN A 213 -9.88 -3.47 -2.98
N LEU A 214 -11.11 -3.03 -2.74
CA LEU A 214 -11.41 -2.02 -1.72
C LEU A 214 -11.10 -2.53 -0.31
N CYS A 215 -11.47 -3.77 0.00
CA CYS A 215 -11.19 -4.38 1.30
C CYS A 215 -9.70 -4.54 1.55
N LEU A 216 -8.92 -4.90 0.53
CA LEU A 216 -7.46 -4.97 0.64
C LEU A 216 -6.84 -3.62 1.00
N ILE A 217 -7.38 -2.50 0.51
CA ILE A 217 -6.86 -1.16 0.84
C ILE A 217 -7.10 -0.82 2.32
N VAL A 218 -8.27 -1.17 2.85
CA VAL A 218 -8.71 -0.74 4.19
C VAL A 218 -8.39 -1.73 5.31
N LYS A 219 -7.88 -2.93 4.99
CA LYS A 219 -7.45 -3.89 6.01
C LYS A 219 -5.98 -3.69 6.37
N SER A 220 -5.72 -3.19 7.57
CA SER A 220 -4.36 -3.07 8.12
C SER A 220 -3.80 -4.40 8.66
N HIS A 221 -4.71 -5.29 9.10
CA HIS A 221 -4.42 -6.63 9.62
C HIS A 221 -5.63 -7.55 9.43
N LEU A 222 -5.42 -8.87 9.52
CA LEU A 222 -6.45 -9.88 9.20
C LEU A 222 -7.58 -9.98 10.23
N ALA A 223 -7.33 -9.57 11.47
CA ALA A 223 -8.33 -9.70 12.54
C ALA A 223 -9.42 -8.60 12.55
N ASP A 224 -9.28 -7.52 11.77
CA ASP A 224 -10.27 -6.43 11.74
C ASP A 224 -11.03 -6.41 10.41
N GLU A 225 -12.32 -6.70 10.51
CA GLU A 225 -13.25 -6.77 9.39
C GLU A 225 -14.09 -5.49 9.24
N GLU A 226 -14.11 -4.61 10.25
CA GLU A 226 -15.01 -3.45 10.26
C GLU A 226 -14.72 -2.44 9.13
N PRO A 227 -13.45 -2.07 8.84
CA PRO A 227 -13.14 -1.17 7.73
C PRO A 227 -13.62 -1.72 6.38
N CYS A 228 -13.51 -3.04 6.17
CA CYS A 228 -13.97 -3.72 4.95
C CYS A 228 -15.51 -3.70 4.85
N LYS A 229 -16.23 -3.95 5.95
CA LYS A 229 -17.69 -3.81 5.98
C LYS A 229 -18.12 -2.37 5.67
N GLU A 230 -17.47 -1.36 6.26
CA GLU A 230 -17.78 0.05 6.00
C GLU A 230 -17.61 0.40 4.51
N ILE A 231 -16.48 0.01 3.91
CA ILE A 231 -16.21 0.36 2.51
C ILE A 231 -17.13 -0.38 1.53
N ILE A 232 -17.48 -1.64 1.81
CA ILE A 232 -18.45 -2.40 1.03
C ILE A 232 -19.84 -1.76 1.11
N ASN A 233 -20.29 -1.35 2.30
CA ASN A 233 -21.57 -0.67 2.46
C ASN A 233 -21.63 0.64 1.64
N ILE A 234 -20.51 1.38 1.58
CA ILE A 234 -20.39 2.57 0.73
C ILE A 234 -20.46 2.18 -0.76
N TYR A 235 -19.77 1.11 -1.18
CA TYR A 235 -19.82 0.65 -2.56
C TYR A 235 -21.25 0.26 -2.96
N ASP A 236 -21.89 -0.62 -2.18
CA ASP A 236 -23.22 -1.16 -2.47
C ASP A 236 -24.29 -0.07 -2.49
N GLY A 237 -24.20 0.92 -1.60
CA GLY A 237 -25.14 2.05 -1.56
C GLY A 237 -25.09 2.96 -2.80
N TYR A 238 -24.05 2.88 -3.62
CA TYR A 238 -23.90 3.70 -4.83
C TYR A 238 -24.03 2.91 -6.14
N HIS A 239 -23.84 1.59 -6.12
CA HIS A 239 -23.80 0.76 -7.34
C HIS A 239 -24.91 -0.29 -7.42
N ASN A 240 -25.63 -0.60 -6.34
CA ASN A 240 -26.73 -1.58 -6.34
C ASN A 240 -28.14 -0.95 -6.37
N LEU A 241 -28.28 0.26 -6.94
CA LEU A 241 -29.56 0.93 -7.17
C LEU A 241 -29.98 0.82 -8.63
#